data_AF-A0A2M8S794-F1
#
_entry.id   AF-A0A2M8S794-F1
#
_cell.length_a   1.000
_cell.length_b   1.000
_cell.length_c   1.000
_cell.angle_alpha   90.00
_cell.angle_beta   90.00
_cell.angle_gamma   90.00
#
_symmetry.space_group_name_H-M   'P 1'
#
loop_
_entity.id
_entity.type
_entity.pdbx_description
1 polymer ?
#
loop_
_entity_poly.entity_id
_entity_poly.type
_entity_poly.pdbx_seq_one_letter_code
_entity_poly.pdbx_strand_id
1 'polypeptide(L)' 'MKQIPIPKANEIGTIEEIYNSVLAAKCANFAADTSNLEAEIDRLVYGLYGLTEEEIKIVEGK' A
#
# COMPACT_ATOMS: atom_id res chain seq x y z
N MET A 1 -14.45 4.74 -18.64
CA MET A 1 -13.69 4.29 -17.45
C MET A 1 -14.04 5.23 -16.30
N LYS A 2 -14.52 4.73 -15.16
CA LYS A 2 -14.76 5.59 -13.99
C LYS A 2 -13.40 5.91 -13.36
N GLN A 3 -13.11 7.19 -13.13
CA GLN A 3 -11.93 7.58 -12.36
C GLN A 3 -12.15 7.18 -10.90
N ILE A 4 -11.15 6.52 -10.32
CA ILE A 4 -11.13 6.24 -8.87
C ILE A 4 -10.71 7.55 -8.19
N PRO A 5 -11.47 8.05 -7.19
CA PRO A 5 -11.10 9.25 -6.46
C PRO A 5 -9.78 9.01 -5.73
N ILE A 6 -8.73 9.77 -6.01
CA ILE A 6 -7.46 9.66 -5.30
C ILE A 6 -7.48 10.67 -4.15
N PRO A 7 -7.48 10.22 -2.88
CA PRO A 7 -7.43 11.11 -1.73
C PRO A 7 -6.08 11.85 -1.72
N LYS A 8 -6.10 13.12 -1.31
CA LYS A 8 -4.85 13.84 -1.04
C LYS A 8 -4.22 13.23 0.21
N ALA A 9 -3.14 12.49 -0.01
CA ALA A 9 -2.39 11.88 1.06
C ALA A 9 -1.58 12.95 1.82
N ASN A 10 -1.72 12.93 3.14
CA ASN A 10 -0.95 13.69 4.12
C ASN A 10 0.36 12.97 4.49
N GLU A 11 0.49 11.69 4.15
CA GLU A 11 1.61 10.80 4.51
C GLU A 11 2.38 10.29 3.27
N ILE A 12 2.40 11.06 2.17
CA ILE A 12 3.06 10.67 0.90
C ILE A 12 4.53 10.27 1.13
N GLY A 13 5.23 10.98 2.01
CA GLY A 13 6.65 10.70 2.29
C GLY A 13 6.88 9.30 2.88
N THR A 14 6.04 8.86 3.81
CA THR A 14 6.15 7.52 4.42
C THR A 14 5.86 6.42 3.39
N ILE A 15 4.85 6.61 2.53
CA ILE A 15 4.55 5.66 1.45
C ILE A 15 5.71 5.59 0.46
N GLU A 16 6.32 6.73 0.12
CA GLU A 16 7.45 6.81 -0.81
C GLU A 16 8.71 6.13 -0.25
N GLU A 17 8.98 6.25 1.04
CA GLU A 17 10.09 5.54 1.71
C GLU A 17 9.92 4.02 1.68
N ILE A 18 8.72 3.52 1.98
CA ILE A 18 8.42 2.09 1.93
C ILE A 18 8.50 1.58 0.49
N TYR A 19 7.95 2.33 -0.47
CA TYR A 19 8.02 2.01 -1.90
C TYR A 19 9.48 1.91 -2.38
N ASN A 20 10.33 2.86 -2.01
CA ASN A 20 11.75 2.82 -2.36
C ASN A 20 12.45 1.59 -1.75
N SER A 21 12.06 1.17 -0.54
CA SER A 21 12.58 -0.04 0.10
C SER A 21 12.16 -1.31 -0.63
N VAL A 22 10.90 -1.40 -1.07
CA VAL A 22 10.39 -2.49 -1.91
C VAL A 22 11.15 -2.55 -3.24
N LEU A 23 11.31 -1.40 -3.89
CA LEU A 23 12.01 -1.30 -5.17
C LEU A 23 13.47 -1.73 -5.03
N ALA A 24 14.18 -1.27 -4.00
CA ALA A 24 15.57 -1.66 -3.74
C ALA A 24 15.70 -3.17 -3.51
N ALA A 25 14.78 -3.77 -2.73
CA ALA A 25 14.77 -5.20 -2.47
C ALA A 25 14.54 -6.02 -3.76
N LYS A 26 13.53 -5.66 -4.57
CA LYS A 26 13.23 -6.34 -5.83
C LYS A 26 14.31 -6.12 -6.90
N CYS A 27 14.99 -4.97 -6.90
CA CYS A 27 16.15 -4.73 -7.76
C CYS A 27 17.34 -5.62 -7.40
N ALA A 28 17.58 -5.86 -6.10
CA ALA A 28 18.65 -6.74 -5.66
C ALA A 28 18.31 -8.23 -5.88
N ASN A 29 17.06 -8.62 -5.64
CA ASN A 29 16.57 -9.97 -5.85
C ASN A 29 15.11 -9.93 -6.29
N PHE A 30 14.83 -10.35 -7.52
CA PHE A 30 13.47 -10.40 -8.06
C PHE A 30 12.52 -11.31 -7.26
N ALA A 31 13.08 -12.32 -6.56
CA ALA A 31 12.33 -13.21 -5.67
C ALA A 31 12.34 -12.74 -4.21
N ALA A 32 12.79 -11.52 -3.92
CA ALA A 32 12.71 -10.96 -2.57
C ALA A 32 11.26 -10.89 -2.12
N ASP A 33 10.99 -11.47 -0.96
CA ASP A 33 9.70 -11.33 -0.30
C ASP A 33 9.59 -9.92 0.29
N THR A 34 8.72 -9.12 -0.31
CA THR A 34 8.38 -7.76 0.13
C THR A 34 6.95 -7.67 0.65
N SER A 35 6.26 -8.80 0.86
CA SER A 35 4.84 -8.83 1.23
C SER A 35 4.55 -8.06 2.52
N ASN A 36 5.48 -8.03 3.47
CA ASN A 36 5.32 -7.24 4.70
C ASN A 36 5.32 -5.72 4.44
N LEU A 37 6.20 -5.24 3.56
CA LEU A 37 6.29 -3.82 3.18
C LEU A 37 5.09 -3.41 2.32
N GLU A 38 4.69 -4.27 1.39
CA GLU A 38 3.51 -4.07 0.56
C GLU A 38 2.23 -3.99 1.42
N ALA A 39 2.07 -4.89 2.40
CA ALA A 39 0.96 -4.84 3.35
C ALA A 39 0.96 -3.58 4.24
N GLU A 40 2.11 -2.97 4.49
CA GLU A 40 2.20 -1.69 5.20
C GLU A 40 1.69 -0.53 4.35
N ILE A 41 2.05 -0.51 3.05
CA ILE A 41 1.49 0.43 2.09
C ILE A 41 -0.03 0.27 2.00
N ASP A 42 -0.54 -0.97 1.92
CA ASP A 42 -1.98 -1.23 1.86
C ASP A 42 -2.71 -0.64 3.08
N ARG A 43 -2.20 -0.85 4.29
CA ARG A 43 -2.77 -0.26 5.52
C ARG A 43 -2.80 1.26 5.50
N LEU A 44 -1.70 1.90 5.06
CA LEU A 44 -1.64 3.36 4.93
C LEU A 44 -2.67 3.86 3.91
N VAL A 45 -2.78 3.19 2.76
CA VAL A 45 -3.76 3.52 1.73
C VAL A 45 -5.18 3.33 2.25
N TYR A 46 -5.49 2.25 2.96
CA TYR A 46 -6.80 2.07 3.60
C TYR A 46 -7.15 3.20 4.56
N GLY A 47 -6.18 3.65 5.36
CA GLY A 47 -6.33 4.81 6.23
C GLY A 47 -6.66 6.09 5.47
N LEU A 48 -6.03 6.32 4.30
CA LEU A 48 -6.30 7.49 3.45
C LEU A 48 -7.71 7.51 2.87
N TYR A 49 -8.26 6.34 2.59
CA TYR A 49 -9.63 6.19 2.11
C TYR A 49 -10.66 6.02 3.25
N GLY A 50 -10.21 5.94 4.51
CA GLY A 50 -11.06 5.79 5.68
C GLY A 50 -11.79 4.45 5.75
N LEU A 51 -11.20 3.38 5.20
CA LEU A 51 -11.82 2.05 5.23
C LEU A 51 -11.86 1.49 6.66
N THR A 52 -12.96 0.84 6.97
CA THR A 52 -13.15 0.01 8.17
C THR A 52 -12.49 -1.36 8.03
N GLU A 53 -12.29 -2.07 9.15
CA GLU A 53 -11.75 -3.44 9.11
C GLU A 53 -12.62 -4.40 8.28
N GLU A 54 -13.94 -4.21 8.31
CA GLU A 54 -14.89 -4.96 7.50
C GLU A 54 -14.69 -4.70 6.01
N GLU A 55 -14.50 -3.45 5.61
CA GLU A 55 -14.22 -3.08 4.21
C GLU A 55 -12.85 -3.59 3.75
N ILE A 56 -11.85 -3.54 4.63
CA ILE A 56 -10.51 -4.09 4.36
C ILE A 56 -10.60 -5.60 4.11
N LYS A 57 -11.34 -6.35 4.94
CA LYS A 57 -11.54 -7.81 4.74
C LYS A 57 -12.16 -8.10 3.37
N ILE A 58 -13.15 -7.31 2.96
CA ILE A 58 -13.78 -7.44 1.63
C ILE A 58 -12.74 -7.22 0.52
N VAL A 59 -11.87 -6.21 0.65
CA VAL A 59 -10.79 -5.92 -0.33
C VAL A 59 -9.74 -7.03 -0.37
N GLU A 60 -9.36 -7.58 0.79
CA GLU A 60 -8.39 -8.67 0.90
C GLU A 60 -8.98 -10.05 0.54
N GLY A 61 -10.30 -10.15 0.30
CA GLY A 61 -10.98 -11.41 0.02
C GLY A 61 -11.01 -12.37 1.21
N LYS A 62 -11.02 -11.82 2.44
CA LYS A 62 -11.06 -12.56 3.70
C LYS A 62 -12.45 -12.57 4.32
#